data_AF-A0A3P1VVP8-F1
#
_entry.id   AF-A0A3P1VVP8-F1
#
_cell.length_a   1.000
_cell.length_b   1.000
_cell.length_c   1.000
_cell.angle_alpha   90.00
_cell.angle_beta   90.00
_cell.angle_gamma   90.00
#
_symmetry.space_group_name_H-M   'P 1'
#
loop_
_entity.id
_entity.type
_entity.pdbx_description
1 polymer ?
#
loop_
_entity_poly.entity_id
_entity_poly.type
_entity_poly.pdbx_seq_one_letter_code
_entity_poly.pdbx_strand_id
1 'polypeptide(L)'
;MACGKPDSQKAFEERFKEFNSVLTKQMEGADEGSKKMAEIISKATYKVNKVEEKGDNSELNVTVKAVNLEKYVNEYIAAATEKYGENVPADKQEEFNQFSVDFFTNVLNDKNLEYVETEVNVQMQKSQEGWVITNPNDLVSATLGGAGSLIGL
;
A
#
# COMPACT_ATOMS: atom_id res chain seq x y z
N MET A 1 -8.04 23.90 28.23
CA MET A 1 -6.98 23.06 27.63
C MET A 1 -7.30 22.91 26.16
N ALA A 2 -6.42 23.35 25.27
CA ALA A 2 -6.65 23.29 23.83
C ALA A 2 -6.78 21.82 23.42
N CYS A 3 -7.99 21.36 23.12
CA CYS A 3 -8.26 20.06 22.53
C CYS A 3 -7.77 20.08 21.07
N GLY A 4 -6.45 20.04 20.90
CA GLY A 4 -5.79 19.89 19.60
C GLY A 4 -5.33 18.46 19.41
N LYS A 5 -5.36 18.00 18.15
CA LYS A 5 -4.70 16.76 17.71
C LYS A 5 -3.22 16.75 18.14
N PRO A 6 -2.67 15.64 18.72
CA PRO A 6 -1.25 15.55 19.09
C PRO A 6 -0.33 15.83 17.90
N ASP A 7 0.87 16.35 18.18
CA ASP A 7 1.80 16.72 17.11
C ASP A 7 2.33 15.49 16.36
N SER A 8 2.52 14.37 17.05
CA SER A 8 2.84 13.09 16.42
C SER A 8 1.75 12.63 15.44
N GLN A 9 0.47 12.87 15.76
CA GLN A 9 -0.62 12.55 14.85
C GLN A 9 -0.61 13.43 13.60
N LYS A 10 -0.39 14.74 13.71
CA LYS A 10 -0.28 15.62 12.53
C LYS A 10 0.87 15.19 11.62
N ALA A 11 2.02 14.89 12.22
CA ALA A 11 3.18 14.42 11.47
C ALA A 11 2.92 13.08 10.78
N PHE A 12 2.23 12.13 11.43
CA PHE A 12 1.81 10.90 10.78
C PHE A 12 0.92 11.15 9.56
N GLU A 13 -0.05 12.06 9.67
CA GLU A 13 -1.00 12.35 8.59
C GLU A 13 -0.34 12.97 7.35
N GLU A 14 0.74 13.73 7.55
CA GLU A 14 1.61 14.25 6.48
C GLU A 14 2.49 13.13 5.90
N ARG A 15 3.19 12.39 6.78
CA ARG A 15 4.10 11.30 6.39
C ARG A 15 3.38 10.16 5.67
N PHE A 16 2.13 9.84 6.02
CA PHE A 16 1.37 8.80 5.32
C PHE A 16 1.11 9.16 3.86
N LYS A 17 0.86 10.45 3.56
CA LYS A 17 0.67 10.92 2.17
C LYS A 17 1.96 10.82 1.37
N GLU A 18 3.07 11.24 1.97
CA GLU A 18 4.41 11.11 1.37
C GLU A 18 4.77 9.65 1.14
N PHE A 19 4.54 8.81 2.14
CA PHE A 19 4.77 7.37 2.11
C PHE A 19 3.98 6.72 0.96
N ASN A 20 2.68 6.96 0.88
CA ASN A 20 1.84 6.42 -0.20
C ASN A 20 2.34 6.90 -1.58
N SER A 21 2.73 8.18 -1.70
CA SER A 21 3.28 8.71 -2.95
C SER A 21 4.61 8.08 -3.34
N VAL A 22 5.51 7.80 -2.39
CA VAL A 22 6.80 7.15 -2.66
C VAL A 22 6.57 5.70 -3.10
N LEU A 23 5.70 4.97 -2.40
CA LEU A 23 5.36 3.59 -2.71
C LEU A 23 4.75 3.46 -4.12
N THR A 24 3.81 4.34 -4.49
CA THR A 24 3.21 4.32 -5.83
C THR A 24 4.22 4.69 -6.92
N LYS A 25 5.08 5.70 -6.70
CA LYS A 25 6.12 6.10 -7.67
C LYS A 25 7.14 5.00 -7.94
N GLN A 26 7.48 4.18 -6.93
CA GLN A 26 8.38 3.04 -7.13
C GLN A 26 7.79 2.00 -8.09
N MET A 27 6.47 1.86 -8.12
CA MET A 27 5.77 0.92 -9.00
C MET A 27 5.48 1.49 -10.39
N GLU A 28 5.26 2.79 -10.51
CA GLU A 28 5.02 3.45 -11.80
C GLU A 28 6.22 3.39 -12.77
N GLY A 29 7.42 3.09 -12.26
CA GLY A 29 8.67 3.08 -13.04
C GLY A 29 8.90 1.86 -13.93
N ALA A 30 8.05 0.83 -13.90
CA ALA A 30 8.29 -0.44 -14.57
C ALA A 30 7.54 -0.57 -15.93
N ASP A 31 6.21 -0.61 -15.91
CA ASP A 31 5.34 -0.85 -17.07
C ASP A 31 3.90 -0.36 -16.80
N GLU A 32 3.03 -0.33 -17.84
CA GLU A 32 1.64 0.14 -17.70
C GLU A 32 0.80 -0.70 -16.73
N GLY A 33 1.05 -2.01 -16.61
CA GLY A 33 0.40 -2.87 -15.62
C GLY A 33 0.81 -2.49 -14.20
N SER A 34 2.10 -2.22 -13.99
CA SER A 34 2.62 -1.72 -12.72
C SER A 34 2.05 -0.34 -12.33
N LYS A 35 1.79 0.55 -13.30
CA LYS A 35 1.05 1.81 -13.05
C LYS A 35 -0.37 1.55 -12.56
N LYS A 36 -1.09 0.57 -13.14
CA LYS A 36 -2.43 0.20 -12.66
C LYS A 36 -2.39 -0.38 -11.26
N MET A 37 -1.37 -1.16 -10.91
CA MET A 37 -1.16 -1.62 -9.54
C MET A 37 -0.90 -0.45 -8.58
N ALA A 38 -0.10 0.54 -8.99
CA ALA A 38 0.13 1.76 -8.21
C ALA A 38 -1.19 2.52 -7.95
N GLU A 39 -2.06 2.64 -8.97
CA GLU A 39 -3.40 3.22 -8.82
C GLU A 39 -4.24 2.44 -7.78
N ILE A 40 -4.17 1.11 -7.74
CA ILE A 40 -4.87 0.28 -6.74
C ILE A 40 -4.36 0.60 -5.33
N ILE A 41 -3.05 0.63 -5.14
CA ILE A 41 -2.42 0.90 -3.84
C ILE A 41 -2.73 2.31 -3.35
N SER A 42 -2.80 3.28 -4.27
CA SER A 42 -3.14 4.67 -3.93
C SER A 42 -4.51 4.83 -3.25
N LYS A 43 -5.43 3.85 -3.41
CA LYS A 43 -6.74 3.81 -2.75
C LYS A 43 -6.66 3.50 -1.26
N ALA A 44 -5.49 3.14 -0.73
CA ALA A 44 -5.33 2.92 0.70
C ALA A 44 -5.68 4.17 1.51
N THR A 45 -6.44 3.97 2.57
CA THR A 45 -6.85 5.01 3.51
C THR A 45 -6.49 4.59 4.92
N TYR A 46 -6.49 5.54 5.85
CA TYR A 46 -6.24 5.23 7.26
C TYR A 46 -7.26 5.93 8.16
N LYS A 47 -7.39 5.38 9.36
CA LYS A 47 -8.08 5.99 10.49
C LYS A 47 -7.18 5.87 11.72
N VAL A 48 -6.84 7.00 12.34
CA VAL A 48 -6.15 7.00 13.63
C VAL A 48 -7.19 6.74 14.72
N ASN A 49 -7.03 5.65 15.46
CA ASN A 49 -7.94 5.25 16.54
C ASN A 49 -7.50 5.83 17.88
N LYS A 50 -6.20 5.80 18.16
CA LYS A 50 -5.63 6.24 19.43
C LYS A 50 -4.20 6.75 19.23
N VAL A 51 -3.80 7.70 20.07
CA VAL A 51 -2.45 8.26 20.12
C VAL A 51 -1.97 8.32 21.56
N GLU A 52 -0.79 7.77 21.83
CA GLU A 52 -0.10 7.87 23.11
C GLU A 52 1.26 8.56 22.93
N GLU A 53 1.31 9.86 23.18
CA GLU A 53 2.56 10.65 23.11
C GLU A 53 3.17 10.79 24.51
N LYS A 54 4.42 10.32 24.68
CA LYS A 54 5.17 10.31 25.95
C LYS A 54 6.60 10.83 25.71
N GLY A 55 6.81 12.13 25.98
CA GLY A 55 8.09 12.78 25.75
C GLY A 55 8.44 12.77 24.26
N ASP A 56 9.56 12.15 23.92
CA ASP A 56 10.05 12.05 22.53
C ASP A 56 9.56 10.79 21.80
N ASN A 57 8.67 10.00 22.40
CA ASN A 57 8.10 8.80 21.78
C ASN A 57 6.59 8.94 21.62
N SER A 58 6.04 8.38 20.54
CA SER A 58 4.61 8.29 20.32
C SER A 58 4.24 6.94 19.72
N GLU A 59 3.10 6.40 20.14
CA GLU A 59 2.49 5.24 19.52
C GLU A 59 1.10 5.62 19.01
N LEU A 60 0.84 5.38 17.73
CA LEU A 60 -0.45 5.61 17.10
C LEU A 60 -1.04 4.26 16.72
N ASN A 61 -2.20 3.92 17.28
CA ASN A 61 -2.99 2.80 16.76
C ASN A 61 -3.79 3.30 15.55
N VAL A 62 -3.50 2.73 14.39
CA VAL A 62 -4.04 3.14 13.09
C VAL A 62 -4.69 1.94 12.42
N THR A 63 -5.92 2.07 11.97
CA THR A 63 -6.52 1.12 11.02
C THR A 63 -6.20 1.58 9.61
N VAL A 64 -5.48 0.76 8.86
CA VAL A 64 -5.25 0.96 7.42
C VAL A 64 -6.28 0.13 6.66
N LYS A 65 -7.02 0.78 5.77
CA LYS A 65 -7.94 0.14 4.84
C LYS A 65 -7.33 0.18 3.45
N ALA A 66 -6.90 -0.98 2.95
CA ALA A 66 -6.29 -1.14 1.64
C ALA A 66 -7.11 -2.12 0.79
N VAL A 67 -6.97 -2.03 -0.53
CA VAL A 67 -7.50 -3.07 -1.42
C VAL A 67 -6.85 -4.41 -1.05
N ASN A 68 -7.60 -5.51 -1.06
CA ASN A 68 -7.07 -6.85 -0.80
C ASN A 68 -6.16 -7.30 -1.95
N LEU A 69 -4.98 -6.69 -2.04
CA LEU A 69 -4.05 -6.88 -3.14
C LEU A 69 -3.44 -8.29 -3.09
N GLU A 70 -3.35 -8.92 -1.91
CA GLU A 70 -2.93 -10.33 -1.81
C GLU A 70 -3.84 -11.22 -2.65
N LYS A 71 -5.16 -11.07 -2.51
CA LYS A 71 -6.14 -11.80 -3.31
C LYS A 71 -5.94 -11.52 -4.81
N TYR A 72 -5.91 -10.25 -5.22
CA TYR A 72 -5.85 -9.90 -6.63
C TYR A 72 -4.52 -10.26 -7.30
N VAL A 73 -3.40 -10.21 -6.58
CA VAL A 73 -2.10 -10.68 -7.08
C VAL A 73 -2.11 -12.20 -7.23
N ASN A 74 -2.69 -12.94 -6.29
CA ASN A 74 -2.85 -14.40 -6.45
C ASN A 74 -3.76 -14.77 -7.63
N GLU A 75 -4.88 -14.07 -7.81
CA GLU A 75 -5.76 -14.25 -8.97
C GLU A 75 -5.04 -13.92 -10.29
N TYR A 76 -4.25 -12.84 -10.32
CA TYR A 76 -3.41 -12.47 -11.45
C TYR A 76 -2.39 -13.56 -11.78
N ILE A 77 -1.65 -14.06 -10.78
CA ILE A 77 -0.66 -15.13 -10.96
C ILE A 77 -1.33 -16.39 -11.52
N ALA A 78 -2.49 -16.77 -10.98
CA ALA A 78 -3.24 -17.94 -11.46
C ALA A 78 -3.67 -17.77 -12.93
N ALA A 79 -4.27 -16.63 -13.27
CA ALA A 79 -4.73 -16.34 -14.63
C ALA A 79 -3.57 -16.20 -15.63
N ALA A 80 -2.47 -15.58 -15.23
CA ALA A 80 -1.24 -15.50 -16.02
C ALA A 80 -0.67 -16.90 -16.27
N THR A 81 -0.58 -17.74 -15.25
CA THR A 81 -0.06 -19.11 -15.35
C THR A 81 -0.95 -19.98 -16.24
N GLU A 82 -2.27 -19.86 -16.12
CA GLU A 82 -3.22 -20.58 -16.99
C GLU A 82 -3.04 -20.20 -18.47
N LYS A 83 -2.82 -18.91 -18.75
CA LYS A 83 -2.75 -18.39 -20.12
C LYS A 83 -1.38 -18.53 -20.77
N TYR A 84 -0.30 -18.33 -20.02
CA TYR A 84 1.07 -18.22 -20.54
C TYR A 84 2.01 -19.32 -20.02
N GLY A 85 1.59 -20.10 -19.01
CA GLY A 85 2.46 -21.02 -18.28
C GLY A 85 3.32 -20.30 -17.24
N GLU A 86 4.24 -21.03 -16.59
CA GLU A 86 5.13 -20.48 -15.56
C GLU A 86 6.11 -19.44 -16.11
N ASN A 87 6.41 -19.49 -17.41
CA ASN A 87 7.33 -18.56 -18.07
C ASN A 87 6.66 -17.94 -19.29
N VAL A 88 6.61 -16.61 -19.32
CA VAL A 88 6.06 -15.86 -20.47
C VAL A 88 7.01 -15.99 -21.66
N PRO A 89 6.57 -16.54 -22.81
CA PRO A 89 7.38 -16.58 -24.02
C PRO A 89 7.75 -15.16 -24.49
N ALA A 90 8.97 -14.97 -24.97
CA ALA A 90 9.47 -13.65 -25.40
C ALA A 90 8.62 -13.02 -26.52
N ASP A 91 8.06 -13.84 -27.41
CA ASP A 91 7.16 -13.43 -28.49
C ASP A 91 5.75 -13.04 -28.01
N LYS A 92 5.43 -13.29 -26.72
CA LYS A 92 4.16 -12.93 -26.08
C LYS A 92 4.27 -11.79 -25.09
N GLN A 93 5.42 -11.14 -24.97
CA GLN A 93 5.64 -10.09 -23.96
C GLN A 93 4.64 -8.92 -24.11
N GLU A 94 4.34 -8.49 -25.33
CA GLU A 94 3.37 -7.41 -25.58
C GLU A 94 1.93 -7.82 -25.18
N GLU A 95 1.53 -9.04 -25.52
CA GLU A 95 0.24 -9.61 -25.13
C GLU A 95 0.11 -9.74 -23.60
N PHE A 96 1.19 -10.17 -22.95
CA PHE A 96 1.28 -10.29 -21.49
C PHE A 96 1.19 -8.93 -20.79
N ASN A 97 1.86 -7.90 -21.33
CA ASN A 97 1.77 -6.55 -20.81
C ASN A 97 0.32 -6.02 -20.93
N GLN A 98 -0.35 -6.23 -22.06
CA GLN A 98 -1.75 -5.83 -22.22
C GLN A 98 -2.68 -6.62 -21.28
N PHE A 99 -2.45 -7.92 -21.12
CA PHE A 99 -3.18 -8.74 -20.15
C PHE A 99 -3.06 -8.17 -18.72
N SER A 100 -1.86 -7.75 -18.33
CA SER A 100 -1.62 -7.14 -17.01
C SER A 100 -2.39 -5.83 -16.85
N VAL A 101 -2.36 -4.97 -17.87
CA VAL A 101 -3.13 -3.71 -17.89
C VAL A 101 -4.63 -3.99 -17.77
N ASP A 102 -5.16 -4.92 -18.56
CA ASP A 102 -6.58 -5.26 -18.59
C ASP A 102 -7.02 -5.85 -17.23
N PHE A 103 -6.22 -6.74 -16.66
CA PHE A 103 -6.50 -7.36 -15.37
C PHE A 103 -6.63 -6.30 -14.27
N PHE A 104 -5.61 -5.46 -14.07
CA PHE A 104 -5.65 -4.46 -13.00
C PHE A 104 -6.63 -3.32 -13.29
N THR A 105 -6.91 -3.01 -14.56
CA THR A 105 -8.00 -2.08 -14.93
C THR A 105 -9.37 -2.63 -14.55
N ASN A 106 -9.60 -3.94 -14.73
CA ASN A 106 -10.85 -4.56 -14.31
C ASN A 106 -10.99 -4.56 -12.79
N VAL A 107 -9.92 -4.82 -12.05
CA VAL A 107 -9.90 -4.69 -10.58
C VAL A 107 -10.26 -3.26 -10.17
N LEU A 108 -9.62 -2.24 -10.76
CA LEU A 108 -9.88 -0.83 -10.46
C LEU A 108 -11.34 -0.41 -10.70
N ASN A 109 -11.99 -1.01 -11.69
CA ASN A 109 -13.36 -0.71 -12.11
C ASN A 109 -14.41 -1.61 -11.43
N ASP A 110 -14.01 -2.60 -10.64
CA ASP A 110 -14.94 -3.48 -9.93
C ASP A 110 -15.71 -2.69 -8.87
N LYS A 111 -17.05 -2.75 -8.95
CA LYS A 111 -17.95 -2.12 -7.99
C LYS A 111 -17.93 -2.81 -6.62
N ASN A 112 -17.47 -4.06 -6.57
CA ASN A 112 -17.35 -4.88 -5.38
C ASN A 112 -15.89 -5.11 -5.00
N LEU A 113 -15.02 -4.13 -5.30
CA LEU A 113 -13.61 -4.16 -4.94
C LEU A 113 -13.45 -4.52 -3.45
N GLU A 114 -12.69 -5.58 -3.20
CA GLU A 114 -12.51 -6.10 -1.84
C GLU A 114 -11.42 -5.32 -1.12
N TYR A 115 -11.70 -4.97 0.14
CA TYR A 115 -10.77 -4.27 1.01
C TYR A 115 -10.47 -5.11 2.24
N VAL A 116 -9.24 -4.99 2.73
CA VAL A 116 -8.81 -5.51 4.03
C VAL A 116 -8.54 -4.32 4.96
N GLU A 117 -8.91 -4.48 6.22
CA GLU A 117 -8.60 -3.54 7.29
C GLU A 117 -7.57 -4.16 8.23
N THR A 118 -6.43 -3.50 8.38
CA THR A 118 -5.30 -3.97 9.19
C THR A 118 -5.01 -2.93 10.26
N GLU A 119 -5.01 -3.34 11.53
CA GLU A 119 -4.55 -2.48 12.63
C GLU A 119 -3.02 -2.50 12.72
N VAL A 120 -2.43 -1.31 12.78
CA VAL A 120 -0.99 -1.09 12.89
C VAL A 120 -0.73 -0.16 14.06
N ASN A 121 0.16 -0.57 14.97
CA ASN A 121 0.69 0.31 16.00
C ASN A 121 1.92 1.01 15.45
N VAL A 122 1.73 2.20 14.89
CA VAL A 122 2.80 3.03 14.32
C VAL A 122 3.60 3.65 15.45
N GLN A 123 4.88 3.31 15.49
CA GLN A 123 5.85 3.86 16.43
C GLN A 123 6.52 5.08 15.80
N MET A 124 6.56 6.17 16.56
CA MET A 124 7.21 7.40 16.15
C MET A 124 8.16 7.91 17.22
N GLN A 125 9.26 8.50 16.77
CA GLN A 125 10.23 9.17 17.64
C GLN A 125 10.48 10.59 17.16
N LYS A 126 10.58 11.53 18.10
CA LYS A 126 10.88 12.93 17.84
C LYS A 126 12.37 13.09 17.53
N SER A 127 12.67 13.76 16.42
CA SER A 127 14.02 14.10 15.95
C SER A 127 14.16 15.60 15.74
N GLN A 128 15.35 16.07 15.32
CA GLN A 128 15.57 17.46 14.93
C GLN A 128 14.70 17.89 13.73
N GLU A 129 14.31 16.93 12.87
CA GLU A 129 13.48 17.14 11.68
C GLU A 129 11.98 16.89 11.96
N GLY A 130 11.59 16.73 13.23
CA GLY A 130 10.24 16.40 13.66
C GLY A 130 10.04 14.91 13.94
N TRP A 131 8.79 14.46 13.95
CA TRP A 131 8.45 13.06 14.23
C TRP A 131 8.77 12.14 13.04
N VAL A 132 9.41 11.01 13.31
CA VAL A 132 9.81 10.01 12.32
C VAL A 132 9.20 8.66 12.69
N ILE A 133 8.70 7.92 11.70
CA ILE A 133 8.19 6.55 11.88
C ILE A 133 9.36 5.58 12.02
N THR A 134 9.37 4.76 13.07
CA THR A 134 10.47 3.82 13.37
C THR A 134 10.17 2.38 12.95
N ASN A 135 8.91 2.03 12.67
CA ASN A 135 8.48 0.73 12.16
C ASN A 135 7.72 0.83 10.81
N PRO A 136 8.35 1.36 9.74
CA PRO A 136 7.65 1.61 8.48
C PRO A 136 7.14 0.33 7.80
N ASN A 137 7.77 -0.83 8.02
CA ASN A 137 7.43 -2.09 7.35
C ASN A 137 6.00 -2.56 7.65
N ASP A 138 5.51 -2.35 8.87
CA ASP A 138 4.14 -2.73 9.24
C ASP A 138 3.12 -1.89 8.45
N LEU A 139 3.44 -0.60 8.27
CA LEU A 139 2.63 0.33 7.48
C LEU A 139 2.68 -0.01 5.98
N VAL A 140 3.85 -0.41 5.46
CA VAL A 140 4.02 -0.90 4.09
C VAL A 140 3.15 -2.13 3.87
N SER A 141 3.29 -3.15 4.70
CA SER A 141 2.54 -4.40 4.58
C SER A 141 1.03 -4.17 4.61
N ALA A 142 0.55 -3.33 5.53
CA ALA A 142 -0.86 -2.97 5.62
C ALA A 142 -1.36 -2.19 4.40
N THR A 143 -0.54 -1.28 3.85
CA THR A 143 -0.88 -0.48 2.66
C THR A 143 -0.91 -1.33 1.39
N LEU A 144 -0.08 -2.37 1.32
CA LEU A 144 -0.09 -3.37 0.25
C LEU A 144 -1.17 -4.44 0.42
N GLY A 145 -2.09 -4.30 1.38
CA GLY A 145 -3.23 -5.20 1.54
C GLY A 145 -2.85 -6.68 1.62
N GLY A 146 -1.74 -6.99 2.32
CA GLY A 146 -1.23 -8.36 2.50
C GLY A 146 -0.23 -8.83 1.42
N ALA A 147 -0.09 -8.12 0.29
CA ALA A 147 0.71 -8.59 -0.84
C ALA A 147 2.23 -8.37 -0.71
N GLY A 148 2.73 -7.87 0.42
CA GLY A 148 4.15 -7.52 0.59
C GLY A 148 5.13 -8.65 0.26
N SER A 149 4.80 -9.89 0.63
CA SER A 149 5.63 -11.07 0.34
C SER A 149 5.55 -11.55 -1.12
N LEU A 150 4.51 -11.15 -1.85
CA LEU A 150 4.26 -11.57 -3.24
C LEU A 150 4.92 -10.63 -4.26
N ILE A 151 5.03 -9.34 -3.93
CA ILE A 151 5.49 -8.29 -4.85
C ILE A 151 7.01 -8.04 -4.73
N GLY A 152 7.68 -8.63 -3.74
CA GLY A 152 9.14 -8.59 -3.63
C GLY A 152 9.71 -7.20 -3.32
N LEU A 153 9.02 -6.43 -2.46
CA LEU A 153 9.44 -5.11 -1.96
C LEU A 153 10.27 -5.22 -0.68
#